data_AF-A0A932YZL0-F1
#
_entry.id   AF-A0A932YZL0-F1
#
_cell.length_a   1.000
_cell.length_b   1.000
_cell.length_c   1.000
_cell.angle_alpha   90.00
_cell.angle_beta   90.00
_cell.angle_gamma   90.00
#
_symmetry.space_group_name_H-M   'P 1'
#
loop_
_entity.id
_entity.type
_entity.pdbx_description
1 polymer ?
#
loop_
_entity_poly.entity_id
_entity_poly.type
_entity_poly.pdbx_seq_one_letter_code
_entity_poly.pdbx_strand_id
1 'polypeptide(L)' 'MENLPFTLDLIGKIMVAYTALAVHGRVRREQRIDSAVFRAMKKEKIAGIAGVAFMILGYIMHITA' A
#
# COMPACT_ATOMS: atom_id res chain seq x y z
N MET A 1 -4.17 17.44 18.55
CA MET A 1 -3.72 16.85 17.26
C MET A 1 -3.33 15.39 17.46
N GLU A 2 -4.10 14.60 18.22
CA GLU A 2 -3.70 13.26 18.66
C GLU A 2 -4.03 12.15 17.65
N ASN A 3 -5.03 12.36 16.79
CA ASN A 3 -5.53 11.31 15.90
C ASN A 3 -4.87 11.29 14.50
N LEU A 4 -4.07 12.31 14.17
CA LEU A 4 -3.45 12.43 12.85
C LEU A 4 -2.40 11.33 12.59
N PRO A 5 -1.50 10.98 13.53
CA PRO A 5 -0.57 9.86 13.37
C PRO A 5 -1.29 8.52 13.13
N PHE A 6 -2.35 8.28 13.90
CA PHE A 6 -3.17 7.06 13.79
C PHE A 6 -3.92 6.98 12.46
N THR A 7 -4.43 8.11 11.98
CA THR A 7 -5.12 8.20 10.68
C THR A 7 -4.16 7.89 9.52
N LEU A 8 -2.94 8.44 9.57
CA LEU A 8 -1.90 8.15 8.56
C LEU A 8 -1.49 6.68 8.55
N ASP A 9 -1.31 6.09 9.74
CA ASP A 9 -1.01 4.66 9.87
C ASP A 9 -2.13 3.77 9.32
N LEU A 10 -3.40 4.10 9.64
CA LEU A 10 -4.56 3.38 9.12
C LEU A 10 -4.65 3.46 7.59
N ILE A 11 -4.46 4.64 7.01
CA ILE A 11 -4.45 4.82 5.55
C ILE A 11 -3.33 3.99 4.92
N GLY A 12 -2.13 4.03 5.49
CA GLY A 12 -0.99 3.26 5.00
C GLY A 12 -1.25 1.75 5.01
N LYS A 13 -1.84 1.23 6.10
CA LYS A 13 -2.26 -0.19 6.21
C LYS A 13 -3.28 -0.57 5.14
N ILE A 14 -4.31 0.26 4.94
CA ILE A 14 -5.35 0.02 3.92
C ILE A 14 -4.73 -0.01 2.52
N MET A 15 -3.82 0.92 2.20
CA MET A 15 -3.14 0.96 0.91
C MET A 15 -2.32 -0.31 0.65
N VAL A 16 -1.55 -0.77 1.63
CA VAL A 16 -0.74 -1.98 1.50
C VAL A 16 -1.63 -3.23 1.38
N ALA A 17 -2.65 -3.35 2.21
CA ALA A 17 -3.59 -4.47 2.16
C ALA A 17 -4.34 -4.53 0.82
N TYR A 18 -4.86 -3.40 0.35
CA TYR A 18 -5.50 -3.30 -0.96
C TYR A 18 -4.55 -3.70 -2.08
N THR A 19 -3.31 -3.19 -2.05
CA THR A 19 -2.28 -3.52 -3.05
C THR A 19 -1.99 -5.02 -3.09
N ALA A 20 -1.82 -5.65 -1.93
CA ALA A 20 -1.58 -7.09 -1.82
C ALA A 20 -2.75 -7.91 -2.38
N LEU A 21 -4.00 -7.54 -2.04
CA LEU A 21 -5.20 -8.20 -2.53
C LEU A 21 -5.40 -7.98 -4.04
N ALA A 22 -5.13 -6.78 -4.55
CA ALA A 22 -5.26 -6.46 -5.97
C ALA A 22 -4.30 -7.30 -6.84
N VAL A 23 -3.02 -7.38 -6.45
CA VAL A 23 -2.03 -8.24 -7.11
C VAL A 23 -2.51 -9.70 -7.11
N HIS A 24 -2.95 -10.20 -5.94
CA HIS A 24 -3.34 -11.60 -5.81
C HIS A 24 -4.58 -11.94 -6.65
N GLY A 25 -5.60 -11.08 -6.63
CA GLY A 25 -6.81 -11.23 -7.43
C GLY A 25 -6.52 -11.19 -8.94
N ARG A 26 -5.62 -10.30 -9.37
CA ARG A 26 -5.23 -10.17 -10.77
C ARG A 26 -4.45 -11.39 -11.26
N VAL A 27 -3.44 -11.83 -10.50
CA VAL A 27 -2.68 -13.04 -10.84
C VAL A 27 -3.60 -14.27 -10.90
N ARG A 28 -4.55 -14.39 -9.97
CA ARG A 28 -5.53 -15.48 -9.98
C ARG A 28 -6.44 -15.44 -11.21
N ARG A 29 -6.87 -14.25 -11.65
CA ARG A 29 -7.80 -14.06 -12.78
C ARG A 29 -7.13 -14.27 -14.13
N GLU A 30 -5.97 -13.67 -14.34
CA GLU A 30 -5.27 -13.76 -15.62
C GLU A 30 -4.59 -15.14 -15.81
N GLN A 31 -4.33 -15.92 -14.74
CA GLN A 31 -3.69 -17.25 -14.75
C GLN A 31 -2.32 -17.30 -15.46
N ARG A 32 -1.79 -16.14 -15.89
CA ARG A 32 -0.52 -15.94 -16.60
C ARG A 32 0.05 -14.58 -16.20
N ILE A 33 1.36 -14.54 -15.98
CA ILE A 33 2.07 -13.28 -15.70
C ILE A 33 2.65 -12.79 -17.03
N ASP A 34 1.90 -11.94 -17.74
CA ASP A 34 2.32 -11.33 -19.00
C ASP A 34 2.85 -9.89 -18.80
N SER A 35 3.27 -9.25 -19.90
CA SER A 35 3.79 -7.88 -19.87
C SER A 35 2.77 -6.82 -19.42
N ALA A 36 1.46 -7.08 -19.55
CA ALA A 36 0.42 -6.20 -19.06
C ALA A 36 0.27 -6.34 -17.53
N VAL A 37 0.29 -7.57 -17.02
CA VAL A 37 0.29 -7.86 -15.58
C VAL A 37 1.52 -7.25 -14.91
N PHE A 38 2.73 -7.41 -15.47
CA PHE A 38 3.94 -6.77 -14.94
C PHE A 38 3.83 -5.24 -14.85
N ARG A 39 3.23 -4.62 -15.88
CA ARG A 39 3.05 -3.15 -15.93
C ARG A 39 2.04 -2.67 -14.88
N ALA A 40 0.98 -3.44 -14.65
CA ALA A 40 0.02 -3.20 -13.59
C ALA A 40 0.66 -3.38 -12.20
N MET A 41 1.38 -4.48 -11.99
CA MET A 41 2.11 -4.77 -10.74
C MET A 41 3.13 -3.67 -10.41
N LYS A 42 3.74 -3.02 -11.41
CA LYS A 42 4.64 -1.89 -11.18
C LYS A 42 3.91 -0.68 -10.59
N LYS A 43 2.67 -0.40 -11.03
CA LYS A 43 1.83 0.66 -10.46
C LYS A 43 1.37 0.30 -9.05
N GLU A 44 0.95 -0.95 -8.86
CA GLU A 44 0.55 -1.50 -7.57
C GLU A 44 1.71 -1.44 -6.57
N LYS A 45 2.94 -1.78 -6.98
CA LYS A 45 4.15 -1.63 -6.15
C LYS A 45 4.36 -0.19 -5.68
N ILE A 46 4.14 0.81 -6.53
CA ILE A 46 4.26 2.23 -6.15
C ILE A 46 3.21 2.59 -5.09
N ALA A 47 1.97 2.13 -5.24
CA ALA A 47 0.92 2.32 -4.24
C ALA A 47 1.27 1.65 -2.90
N GLY A 48 1.82 0.43 -2.93
CA GLY A 48 2.32 -0.25 -1.73
C GLY A 48 3.44 0.51 -1.03
N ILE A 49 4.42 1.02 -1.79
CA ILE A 49 5.52 1.84 -1.25
C ILE A 49 4.98 3.13 -0.62
N ALA A 50 4.01 3.79 -1.27
CA ALA A 50 3.37 4.98 -0.72
C ALA A 50 2.63 4.68 0.59
N GLY A 51 1.94 3.53 0.68
CA GLY A 51 1.31 3.08 1.93
C GLY A 51 2.32 2.84 3.05
N VAL A 52 3.46 2.22 2.74
CA VAL A 52 4.56 2.05 3.71
C VAL A 52 5.12 3.41 4.17
N ALA A 53 5.29 4.35 3.25
CA ALA A 53 5.75 5.69 3.58
C ALA A 53 4.76 6.41 4.54
N PHE A 54 3.45 6.27 4.33
CA PHE A 54 2.46 6.84 5.25
C PHE A 54 2.51 6.21 6.65
N MET A 55 2.71 4.90 6.77
CA MET A 55 2.89 4.25 8.07
C MET A 55 4.15 4.77 8.79
N ILE A 56 5.27 4.90 8.06
CA ILE A 56 6.52 5.43 8.62
C ILE A 56 6.35 6.88 9.10
N LEU A 57 5.71 7.73 8.28
CA LEU A 57 5.45 9.12 8.66
C LEU A 57 4.51 9.20 9.87
N GLY A 58 3.43 8.40 9.88
CA GLY A 58 2.52 8.30 11.01
C GLY A 58 3.24 7.89 12.29
N TYR A 59 4.13 6.90 12.22
CA TYR A 59 4.93 6.46 13.36
C TYR A 59 5.90 7.53 13.86
N ILE A 60 6.62 8.20 12.96
CA ILE A 60 7.53 9.30 13.34
C ILE A 60 6.74 10.40 14.04
N MET A 61 5.61 10.81 13.47
CA MET A 61 4.74 11.83 14.06
C MET A 61 4.20 11.40 15.44
N HIS A 62 3.85 10.13 15.62
CA HIS A 62 3.37 9.62 16.90
C HIS A 62 4.41 9.69 18.01
N ILE A 63 5.70 9.53 17.68
CA ILE A 63 6.79 9.58 18.66
C ILE A 63 7.23 11.02 18.97
N THR A 64 7.13 11.92 18.00
CA THR A 64 7.55 13.32 18.16
C THR A 64 6.48 14.24 18.73
N ALA A 65 5.21 13.82 18.72
CA ALA A 65 4.05 14.57 19.21
C ALA A 65 3.69 14.15 20.64
#